data_AF-A0A8S4QKT9-F1
#
_entry.id   AF-A0A8S4QKT9-F1
#
_cell.length_a   1.000
_cell.length_b   1.000
_cell.length_c   1.000
_cell.angle_alpha   90.00
_cell.angle_beta   90.00
_cell.angle_gamma   90.00
#
_symmetry.space_group_name_H-M   'P 1'
#
loop_
_entity.id
_entity.type
_entity.pdbx_description
1 polymer ?
#
loop_
_entity_poly.entity_id
_entity_poly.type
_entity_poly.pdbx_seq_one_letter_code
_entity_poly.pdbx_strand_id
1 'polypeptide(L)'
;MQYFKMYSLEKRMGDSPPISIELSTDVNALLHVTYAIHRTFILLTIFSQCMGEVKIPILVWRRGVGCTVIWFPLFKLFPVLLTIAIMWAICGILTATDVFTSGHPARTDLKLNIIEDAPWFRIPYPGQWGLPTVSVAGVLGMLAGVLACTVESISYYPTTARMCAAPPPPLHAINRGLGTEGLGTMLAGLWGSGNGTNTFGENVGAIGVTKVGSRRVIQWAAALMVLQGVVGKLGAVFIIIPQPIVGGLFCVMFGMISAF
;
A
#
# COMPACT_ATOMS: atom_id res chain seq x y z
N MET A 1 -50.52 20.46 -8.39
CA MET A 1 -49.19 19.99 -8.86
C MET A 1 -48.53 18.94 -7.94
N GLN A 2 -49.27 18.34 -6.98
CA GLN A 2 -48.77 17.27 -6.10
C GLN A 2 -49.24 15.86 -6.52
N TYR A 3 -50.39 15.75 -7.20
CA TYR A 3 -50.92 14.45 -7.66
C TYR A 3 -50.13 13.82 -8.82
N PHE A 4 -49.45 14.62 -9.65
CA PHE A 4 -48.64 14.10 -10.76
C PHE A 4 -47.30 13.50 -10.30
N LYS A 5 -46.86 13.80 -9.07
CA LYS A 5 -45.58 13.32 -8.51
C LYS A 5 -45.70 11.92 -7.89
N MET A 6 -46.89 11.52 -7.40
CA MET A 6 -47.13 10.16 -6.91
C MET A 6 -47.25 9.14 -8.04
N TYR A 7 -47.95 9.47 -9.14
CA TYR A 7 -48.13 8.54 -10.26
C TYR A 7 -46.81 8.19 -10.98
N SER A 8 -45.82 9.10 -10.95
CA SER A 8 -44.48 8.85 -11.48
C SER A 8 -43.57 8.04 -10.55
N LEU A 9 -43.89 7.96 -9.25
CA LEU A 9 -43.15 7.14 -8.28
C LEU A 9 -43.64 5.70 -8.29
N GLU A 10 -44.94 5.48 -8.46
CA GLU A 10 -45.53 4.13 -8.56
C GLU A 10 -45.06 3.38 -9.81
N LYS A 11 -44.89 4.10 -10.93
CA LYS A 11 -44.30 3.54 -12.16
C LYS A 11 -42.80 3.21 -12.05
N ARG A 12 -42.06 3.84 -11.13
CA ARG A 12 -40.64 3.51 -10.87
C ARG A 12 -40.46 2.33 -9.90
N MET A 13 -41.47 2.01 -9.10
CA MET A 13 -41.44 0.83 -8.21
C MET A 13 -41.92 -0.45 -8.90
N GLY A 14 -42.61 -0.35 -10.04
CA GLY A 14 -43.02 -1.51 -10.85
C GLY A 14 -41.89 -2.13 -11.69
N ASP A 15 -40.81 -1.37 -11.92
CA ASP A 15 -39.65 -1.79 -12.74
C ASP A 15 -38.40 -2.12 -11.88
N SER A 16 -38.49 -2.00 -10.55
CA SER A 16 -37.42 -2.47 -9.65
C SER A 16 -37.36 -3.99 -9.69
N PRO A 17 -36.19 -4.60 -9.95
CA PRO A 17 -36.03 -6.06 -9.83
C PRO A 17 -36.48 -6.48 -8.42
N PRO A 18 -37.09 -7.67 -8.26
CA PRO A 18 -37.58 -8.11 -6.96
C PRO A 18 -36.47 -8.00 -5.91
N ILE A 19 -36.82 -7.58 -4.69
CA ILE A 19 -35.91 -7.38 -3.56
C ILE A 19 -35.00 -8.60 -3.31
N SER A 20 -35.47 -9.80 -3.67
CA SER A 20 -34.69 -11.03 -3.63
C SER A 20 -33.53 -11.09 -4.64
N ILE A 21 -33.65 -10.46 -5.81
CA ILE A 21 -32.59 -10.34 -6.81
C ILE A 21 -31.55 -9.31 -6.35
N GLU A 22 -31.95 -8.13 -5.85
CA GLU A 22 -30.99 -7.15 -5.29
C GLU A 22 -30.19 -7.75 -4.13
N LEU A 23 -30.88 -8.40 -3.18
CA LEU A 23 -30.24 -9.10 -2.06
C LEU A 23 -29.35 -10.26 -2.52
N SER A 24 -29.75 -10.99 -3.57
CA SER A 24 -28.94 -12.06 -4.17
C SER A 24 -27.69 -11.51 -4.87
N THR A 25 -27.80 -10.39 -5.59
CA THR A 25 -26.63 -9.70 -6.18
C THR A 25 -25.69 -9.16 -5.11
N ASP A 26 -26.22 -8.63 -4.00
CA ASP A 26 -25.40 -8.16 -2.88
C ASP A 26 -24.70 -9.29 -2.15
N VAL A 27 -25.37 -10.43 -1.92
CA VAL A 27 -24.77 -11.62 -1.31
C VAL A 27 -23.69 -12.23 -2.22
N ASN A 28 -23.95 -12.33 -3.52
CA ASN A 28 -22.95 -12.82 -4.48
C ASN A 28 -21.75 -11.86 -4.60
N ALA A 29 -21.99 -10.54 -4.61
CA ALA A 29 -20.92 -9.55 -4.56
C ALA A 29 -20.09 -9.68 -3.28
N LEU A 30 -20.74 -9.84 -2.13
CA LEU A 30 -20.06 -10.04 -0.84
C LEU A 30 -19.23 -11.34 -0.83
N LEU A 31 -19.76 -12.42 -1.40
CA LEU A 31 -19.02 -13.67 -1.58
C LEU A 31 -17.79 -13.45 -2.46
N HIS A 32 -17.93 -12.78 -3.61
CA HIS A 32 -16.82 -12.51 -4.51
C HIS A 32 -15.73 -11.63 -3.87
N VAL A 33 -16.13 -10.63 -3.08
CA VAL A 33 -15.21 -9.80 -2.27
C VAL A 33 -14.47 -10.65 -1.24
N THR A 34 -15.20 -11.48 -0.50
CA THR A 34 -14.61 -12.37 0.52
C THR A 34 -13.63 -13.36 -0.11
N TYR A 35 -13.99 -13.94 -1.26
CA TYR A 35 -13.10 -14.80 -2.02
C TYR A 35 -11.85 -14.06 -2.52
N ALA A 36 -11.97 -12.81 -2.97
CA ALA A 36 -10.83 -12.00 -3.40
C ALA A 36 -9.87 -11.71 -2.23
N ILE A 37 -10.42 -11.38 -1.04
CA ILE A 37 -9.65 -11.18 0.19
C ILE A 37 -8.90 -12.48 0.56
N HIS A 38 -9.62 -13.61 0.61
CA HIS A 38 -9.03 -14.90 0.99
C HIS A 38 -7.94 -15.36 0.00
N ARG A 39 -8.16 -15.18 -1.31
CA ARG A 39 -7.15 -15.50 -2.32
C ARG A 39 -5.92 -14.59 -2.24
N THR A 40 -6.12 -13.31 -1.95
CA THR A 40 -5.01 -12.37 -1.72
C THR A 40 -4.20 -12.80 -0.49
N PHE A 41 -4.87 -13.16 0.60
CA PHE A 41 -4.24 -13.67 1.82
C PHE A 41 -3.41 -14.94 1.56
N ILE A 42 -3.98 -15.93 0.88
CA ILE A 42 -3.29 -17.20 0.55
C ILE A 42 -2.09 -16.91 -0.35
N LEU A 43 -2.26 -16.12 -1.41
CA LEU A 43 -1.18 -15.85 -2.35
C LEU A 43 0.00 -15.15 -1.68
N LEU A 44 -0.29 -14.14 -0.83
CA LEU A 44 0.74 -13.45 -0.07
C LEU A 44 1.47 -14.40 0.88
N THR A 45 0.73 -15.28 1.56
CA THR A 45 1.32 -16.28 2.47
C THR A 45 2.21 -17.26 1.71
N ILE A 46 1.79 -17.73 0.53
CA ILE A 46 2.59 -18.64 -0.31
C ILE A 46 3.87 -17.92 -0.78
N PHE A 47 3.75 -16.68 -1.26
CA PHE A 47 4.90 -15.92 -1.76
C PHE A 47 5.90 -15.62 -0.66
N SER A 48 5.41 -15.20 0.50
CA SER A 48 6.24 -14.83 1.64
C SER A 48 6.84 -16.04 2.34
N GLN A 49 6.07 -17.10 2.59
CA GLN A 49 6.47 -18.21 3.47
C GLN A 49 6.98 -19.43 2.69
N CYS A 50 6.36 -19.76 1.55
CA CYS A 50 6.69 -20.98 0.81
C CYS A 50 7.71 -20.75 -0.30
N MET A 51 7.68 -19.60 -0.98
CA MET A 51 8.56 -19.28 -2.11
C MET A 51 9.71 -18.33 -1.78
N GLY A 52 9.92 -18.00 -0.50
CA GLY A 52 10.96 -17.05 -0.07
C GLY A 52 12.39 -17.47 -0.43
N GLU A 53 12.65 -18.77 -0.58
CA GLU A 53 13.98 -19.31 -0.96
C GLU A 53 14.12 -19.57 -2.48
N VAL A 54 13.05 -19.36 -3.26
CA VAL A 54 13.09 -19.50 -4.72
C VAL A 54 13.81 -18.32 -5.33
N LYS A 55 14.96 -18.58 -5.95
CA LYS A 55 15.72 -17.59 -6.70
C LYS A 55 15.33 -17.67 -8.17
N ILE A 56 15.01 -16.52 -8.77
CA ILE A 56 14.66 -16.44 -10.19
C ILE A 56 15.90 -15.99 -10.97
N PRO A 57 16.24 -16.64 -12.10
CA PRO A 57 17.32 -16.18 -12.97
C PRO A 57 16.89 -14.90 -13.68
N ILE A 58 17.59 -13.80 -13.43
CA ILE A 58 17.40 -12.52 -14.13
C ILE A 58 18.61 -12.27 -15.03
N LEU A 59 18.34 -11.91 -16.28
CA LEU A 59 19.35 -11.48 -17.24
C LEU A 59 19.77 -10.05 -16.92
N VAL A 60 21.02 -9.87 -16.51
CA VAL A 60 21.60 -8.54 -16.28
C VAL A 60 22.72 -8.29 -17.27
N TRP A 61 22.61 -7.16 -17.96
CA TRP A 61 23.63 -6.67 -18.87
C TRP A 61 24.71 -5.92 -18.09
N ARG A 62 25.96 -6.39 -18.14
CA ARG A 62 27.12 -5.70 -17.54
C ARG A 62 28.03 -5.17 -18.65
N ARG A 63 28.27 -3.85 -18.66
CA ARG A 63 29.23 -3.22 -19.60
C ARG A 63 30.59 -3.92 -19.46
N GLY A 64 31.07 -4.49 -20.56
CA GLY A 64 32.37 -5.18 -20.66
C GLY A 64 32.34 -6.72 -20.54
N VAL A 65 31.25 -7.33 -20.04
CA VAL A 65 31.16 -8.79 -19.80
C VAL A 65 29.99 -9.44 -20.57
N GLY A 66 29.02 -8.66 -21.04
CA GLY A 66 27.85 -9.13 -21.80
C GLY A 66 26.63 -9.44 -20.93
N CYS A 67 25.74 -10.32 -21.40
CA CYS A 67 24.59 -10.82 -20.66
C CYS A 67 25.02 -11.86 -19.62
N THR A 68 24.86 -11.54 -18.35
CA THR A 68 25.12 -12.47 -17.24
C THR A 68 23.82 -12.81 -16.53
N VAL A 69 23.58 -14.08 -16.26
CA VAL A 69 22.42 -14.54 -15.48
C VAL A 69 22.77 -14.45 -14.01
N ILE A 70 22.00 -13.65 -13.26
CA ILE A 70 22.12 -13.55 -11.80
C ILE A 70 20.88 -14.17 -11.13
N TRP A 71 21.09 -14.78 -9.97
CA TRP A 71 20.02 -15.39 -9.18
C TRP A 71 19.47 -14.38 -8.17
N PHE A 72 18.27 -13.85 -8.41
CA PHE A 72 17.67 -12.79 -7.60
C PHE A 72 16.55 -13.33 -6.69
N PRO A 73 16.56 -13.03 -5.38
CA PRO A 73 15.53 -13.47 -4.44
C PRO A 73 14.27 -12.59 -4.51
N LEU A 74 13.53 -12.67 -5.63
CA LEU A 74 12.38 -11.81 -5.93
C LEU A 74 11.28 -11.88 -4.86
N PHE A 75 10.86 -13.09 -4.49
CA PHE A 75 9.76 -13.32 -3.54
C PHE A 75 10.08 -12.88 -2.12
N LYS A 76 11.36 -12.85 -1.75
CA LYS A 76 11.80 -12.41 -0.42
C LYS A 76 11.83 -10.89 -0.28
N LEU A 77 12.09 -10.19 -1.38
CA LEU A 77 12.23 -8.73 -1.40
C LEU A 77 10.93 -8.00 -1.75
N PHE A 78 10.10 -8.57 -2.61
CA PHE A 78 8.89 -7.92 -3.11
C PHE A 78 7.61 -8.78 -3.06
N PRO A 79 7.36 -9.57 -1.99
CA PRO A 79 6.20 -10.45 -1.93
C PRO A 79 4.88 -9.68 -2.05
N VAL A 80 4.75 -8.58 -1.31
CA VAL A 80 3.54 -7.73 -1.29
C VAL A 80 3.26 -7.11 -2.66
N LEU A 81 4.27 -6.50 -3.30
CA LEU A 81 4.12 -5.88 -4.62
C LEU A 81 3.75 -6.91 -5.69
N LEU A 82 4.35 -8.10 -5.64
CA LEU A 82 4.03 -9.18 -6.59
C LEU A 82 2.60 -9.69 -6.37
N THR A 83 2.16 -9.84 -5.12
CA THR A 83 0.77 -10.19 -4.81
C THR A 83 -0.20 -9.15 -5.34
N ILE A 84 0.07 -7.86 -5.13
CA ILE A 84 -0.75 -6.76 -5.68
C ILE A 84 -0.83 -6.87 -7.20
N ALA A 85 0.32 -7.00 -7.88
CA ALA A 85 0.37 -7.03 -9.34
C ALA A 85 -0.42 -8.21 -9.92
N ILE A 86 -0.26 -9.41 -9.34
CA ILE A 86 -0.96 -10.61 -9.81
C ILE A 86 -2.45 -10.54 -9.50
N MET A 87 -2.84 -10.13 -8.29
CA MET A 87 -4.25 -9.99 -7.95
C MET A 87 -4.94 -8.89 -8.76
N TRP A 88 -4.25 -7.78 -9.01
CA TRP A 88 -4.74 -6.73 -9.88
C TRP A 88 -4.91 -7.21 -11.32
N ALA A 89 -3.97 -7.99 -11.85
CA ALA A 89 -4.09 -8.62 -13.17
C ALA A 89 -5.26 -9.61 -13.24
N ILE A 90 -5.45 -10.45 -12.21
CA ILE A 90 -6.60 -11.37 -12.13
C ILE A 90 -7.91 -10.57 -12.08
N CYS A 91 -8.00 -9.52 -11.26
CA CYS A 91 -9.16 -8.64 -11.23
C CYS A 91 -9.41 -7.97 -12.58
N GLY A 92 -8.35 -7.57 -13.30
CA GLY A 92 -8.44 -7.04 -14.66
C GLY A 92 -9.03 -8.05 -15.65
N ILE A 93 -8.53 -9.29 -15.65
CA ILE A 93 -9.05 -10.37 -16.50
C ILE A 93 -10.53 -10.65 -16.16
N LEU A 94 -10.87 -10.77 -14.88
CA LEU A 94 -12.25 -11.02 -14.45
C LEU A 94 -13.20 -9.86 -14.78
N THR A 95 -12.68 -8.63 -14.79
CA THR A 95 -13.42 -7.44 -15.26
C THR A 95 -13.65 -7.52 -16.77
N ALA A 96 -12.63 -7.91 -17.54
CA ALA A 96 -12.74 -8.05 -19.00
C ALA A 96 -13.66 -9.20 -19.45
N THR A 97 -13.80 -10.25 -18.63
CA THR A 97 -14.74 -11.36 -18.88
C THR A 97 -16.16 -11.09 -18.36
N ASP A 98 -16.45 -9.86 -17.89
CA ASP A 98 -17.73 -9.44 -17.29
C ASP A 98 -18.28 -10.38 -16.21
N VAL A 99 -17.38 -11.03 -15.47
CA VAL A 99 -17.73 -11.90 -14.34
C VAL A 99 -18.20 -11.07 -13.14
N PHE A 100 -17.71 -9.84 -13.02
CA PHE A 100 -18.16 -8.90 -12.01
C PHE A 100 -19.30 -8.02 -12.54
N THR A 101 -20.38 -7.86 -11.79
CA THR A 101 -21.46 -6.94 -12.15
C THR A 101 -20.98 -5.48 -12.15
N SER A 102 -21.61 -4.64 -12.97
CA SER A 102 -21.34 -3.20 -13.04
C SER A 102 -21.51 -2.55 -11.65
N GLY A 103 -20.44 -1.99 -11.09
CA GLY A 103 -20.42 -1.38 -9.76
C GLY A 103 -19.73 -2.22 -8.67
N HIS A 104 -19.27 -3.44 -8.97
CA HIS A 104 -18.62 -4.31 -7.99
C HIS A 104 -17.26 -3.73 -7.53
N PRO A 105 -16.95 -3.69 -6.22
CA PRO A 105 -15.74 -3.04 -5.67
C PRO A 105 -14.41 -3.70 -6.09
N ALA A 106 -14.46 -4.91 -6.65
CA ALA A 106 -13.32 -5.61 -7.23
C ALA A 106 -13.04 -5.27 -8.71
N ARG A 107 -13.93 -4.53 -9.39
CA ARG A 107 -13.74 -4.15 -10.78
C ARG A 107 -12.65 -3.08 -10.91
N THR A 108 -11.83 -3.25 -11.95
CA THR A 108 -10.67 -2.38 -12.22
C THR A 108 -11.03 -1.18 -13.11
N ASP A 109 -12.18 -1.21 -13.78
CA ASP A 109 -12.64 -0.17 -14.71
C ASP A 109 -13.32 1.03 -14.03
N LEU A 110 -13.91 0.82 -12.85
CA LEU A 110 -14.68 1.84 -12.10
C LEU A 110 -13.91 3.14 -11.81
N LYS A 111 -12.58 3.07 -11.79
CA LYS A 111 -11.72 4.18 -11.39
C LYS A 111 -10.74 4.61 -12.50
N LEU A 112 -10.91 4.14 -13.74
CA LEU A 112 -10.01 4.51 -14.85
C LEU A 112 -10.04 6.01 -15.14
N ASN A 113 -11.20 6.66 -14.99
CA ASN A 113 -11.34 8.10 -15.13
C ASN A 113 -10.40 8.88 -14.19
N ILE A 114 -10.07 8.33 -13.01
CA ILE A 114 -9.12 8.95 -12.07
C ILE A 114 -7.73 9.05 -12.68
N ILE A 115 -7.32 8.04 -13.47
CA ILE A 115 -6.04 8.08 -14.18
C ILE A 115 -6.09 9.11 -15.29
N GLU A 116 -7.18 9.21 -16.04
CA GLU A 116 -7.31 10.18 -17.14
C GLU A 116 -7.29 11.62 -16.62
N ASP A 117 -8.09 11.91 -15.59
CA ASP A 117 -8.26 13.24 -14.99
C ASP A 117 -7.06 13.69 -14.14
N ALA A 118 -6.24 12.76 -13.65
CA ALA A 118 -5.10 13.11 -12.80
C ALA A 118 -4.06 13.95 -13.56
N PRO A 119 -3.59 15.08 -12.99
CA PRO A 119 -2.50 15.85 -13.60
C PRO A 119 -1.21 15.02 -13.62
N TRP A 120 -0.40 15.21 -14.66
CA TRP A 120 0.90 14.54 -14.78
C TRP A 120 1.85 14.92 -13.65
N PHE A 121 1.90 16.21 -13.31
CA PHE A 121 2.73 16.75 -12.24
C PHE A 121 1.88 17.53 -11.26
N ARG A 122 1.98 17.20 -9.97
CA ARG A 122 1.36 17.94 -8.87
C ARG A 122 2.39 18.08 -7.76
N ILE A 123 2.80 19.31 -7.49
CA ILE A 123 3.69 19.61 -6.37
C ILE A 123 2.79 19.86 -5.15
N PRO A 124 2.79 18.98 -4.14
CA PRO A 124 2.05 19.26 -2.92
C PRO A 124 2.72 20.43 -2.20
N TYR A 125 1.94 21.29 -1.56
CA TYR A 125 2.42 22.46 -0.80
C TYR A 125 1.85 22.42 0.63
N PRO A 126 2.48 23.08 1.62
CA PRO A 126 2.05 23.00 3.01
C PRO A 126 0.69 23.67 3.17
N GLY A 127 -0.20 23.08 3.96
CA GLY A 127 -1.54 23.64 4.19
C GLY A 127 -2.52 23.51 3.01
N GLN A 128 -2.21 22.69 1.99
CA GLN A 128 -3.11 22.45 0.85
C GLN A 128 -4.51 21.94 1.24
N TRP A 129 -4.65 21.35 2.43
CA TRP A 129 -5.88 20.76 2.95
C TRP A 129 -6.57 21.62 4.02
N GLY A 130 -6.13 22.86 4.21
CA GLY A 130 -6.62 23.76 5.24
C GLY A 130 -5.71 23.85 6.47
N LEU A 131 -6.16 24.61 7.47
CA LEU A 131 -5.43 24.79 8.73
C LEU A 131 -5.54 23.53 9.61
N PRO A 132 -4.49 23.20 10.39
CA PRO A 132 -4.52 22.04 11.27
C PRO A 132 -5.60 22.21 12.34
N THR A 133 -6.59 21.32 12.32
CA THR A 133 -7.64 21.24 13.35
C THR A 133 -7.20 20.28 14.44
N VAL A 134 -7.24 20.71 15.70
CA VAL A 134 -6.86 19.88 16.85
C VAL A 134 -8.12 19.33 17.50
N SER A 135 -8.23 18.00 17.57
CA SER A 135 -9.27 17.31 18.35
C SER A 135 -8.60 16.45 19.42
N VAL A 136 -9.21 16.36 20.61
CA VAL A 136 -8.65 15.56 21.72
C VAL A 136 -8.50 14.10 21.30
N ALA A 137 -9.49 13.53 20.62
CA ALA A 137 -9.44 12.16 20.10
C ALA A 137 -8.28 11.98 19.09
N GLY A 138 -8.10 12.95 18.18
CA GLY A 138 -7.00 12.92 17.20
C GLY A 138 -5.64 13.00 17.87
N VAL A 139 -5.47 13.86 18.87
CA VAL A 139 -4.22 13.99 19.62
C VAL A 139 -3.89 12.69 20.36
N LEU A 140 -4.85 12.11 21.09
CA LEU A 140 -4.63 10.86 21.80
C LEU A 140 -4.32 9.70 20.85
N GLY A 141 -5.03 9.60 19.72
CA GLY A 141 -4.77 8.59 18.70
C GLY A 141 -3.37 8.73 18.07
N MET A 142 -2.98 9.96 17.73
CA MET A 142 -1.66 10.22 17.15
C MET A 142 -0.53 10.02 18.16
N LEU A 143 -0.74 10.39 19.43
CA LEU A 143 0.23 10.12 20.50
C LEU A 143 0.46 8.61 20.68
N ALA A 144 -0.61 7.81 20.69
CA ALA A 144 -0.48 6.36 20.77
C ALA A 144 0.30 5.79 19.57
N GLY A 145 0.01 6.26 18.35
CA GLY A 145 0.74 5.87 17.13
C GLY A 145 2.21 6.23 17.17
N VAL A 146 2.56 7.47 17.56
CA VAL A 146 3.96 7.93 17.65
C VAL A 146 4.73 7.15 18.70
N LEU A 147 4.11 6.83 19.85
CA LEU A 147 4.74 5.99 20.87
C LEU A 147 5.01 4.57 20.36
N ALA A 148 4.05 3.96 19.66
CA ALA A 148 4.23 2.64 19.05
C ALA A 148 5.37 2.65 18.02
N CYS A 149 5.38 3.61 17.09
CA CYS A 149 6.44 3.76 16.10
C CYS A 149 7.81 4.03 16.72
N THR A 150 7.86 4.78 17.82
CA THR A 150 9.10 5.03 18.56
C THR A 150 9.69 3.74 19.12
N VAL A 151 8.85 2.91 19.77
CA VAL A 151 9.27 1.61 20.33
C VAL A 151 9.77 0.68 19.23
N GLU A 152 9.05 0.63 18.11
CA GLU A 152 9.43 -0.14 16.93
C GLU A 152 10.79 0.31 16.38
N SER A 153 10.96 1.61 16.14
CA SER A 153 12.18 2.19 15.57
C SER A 153 13.41 1.96 16.46
N ILE A 154 13.28 2.04 17.79
CA ILE A 154 14.38 1.76 18.74
C ILE A 154 14.95 0.35 18.53
N SER A 155 14.11 -0.63 18.21
CA SER A 155 14.54 -2.02 17.97
C SER A 155 15.31 -2.19 16.65
N TYR A 156 15.03 -1.34 15.65
CA TYR A 156 15.61 -1.44 14.32
C TYR A 156 17.01 -0.88 14.18
N TYR A 157 17.38 0.15 14.95
CA TYR A 157 18.74 0.72 14.91
C TYR A 157 19.86 -0.32 15.17
N PRO A 158 19.85 -1.08 16.29
CA PRO A 158 20.87 -2.10 16.53
C PRO A 158 20.77 -3.28 15.56
N THR A 159 19.55 -3.65 15.13
CA THR A 159 19.32 -4.72 14.16
C THR A 159 19.93 -4.39 12.81
N THR A 160 19.72 -3.17 12.33
CA THR A 160 20.29 -2.67 11.08
C THR A 160 21.81 -2.58 11.16
N ALA A 161 22.36 -2.09 12.28
CA ALA A 161 23.81 -2.05 12.47
C ALA A 161 24.44 -3.44 12.38
N ARG A 162 23.83 -4.45 13.01
CA ARG A 162 24.26 -5.86 12.91
C ARG A 162 24.18 -6.38 11.48
N MET A 163 23.09 -6.10 10.76
CA MET A 163 22.94 -6.51 9.36
C MET A 163 23.97 -5.87 8.42
N CYS A 164 24.39 -4.65 8.73
CA CYS A 164 25.44 -3.92 8.01
C CYS A 164 26.86 -4.27 8.45
N ALA A 165 27.04 -5.19 9.40
CA ALA A 165 28.33 -5.49 10.06
C ALA A 165 29.01 -4.23 10.65
N ALA A 166 28.21 -3.27 11.13
CA ALA A 166 28.65 -2.04 11.77
C ALA A 166 28.65 -2.20 13.30
N PRO A 167 29.49 -1.43 14.03
CA PRO A 167 29.44 -1.40 15.48
C PRO A 167 28.06 -0.93 15.98
N PRO A 168 27.64 -1.36 17.18
CA PRO A 168 26.35 -0.94 17.74
C PRO A 168 26.29 0.59 17.84
N PRO A 169 25.16 1.21 17.45
CA PRO A 169 25.05 2.66 17.43
C PRO A 169 25.07 3.21 18.87
N PRO A 170 25.82 4.30 19.12
CA PRO A 170 25.79 4.95 20.43
C PRO A 170 24.42 5.60 20.68
N LEU A 171 24.05 5.77 21.95
CA LEU A 171 22.74 6.32 22.35
C LEU A 171 22.45 7.69 21.71
N HIS A 172 23.46 8.56 21.59
CA HIS A 172 23.29 9.86 20.93
C HIS A 172 22.90 9.74 19.45
N ALA A 173 23.35 8.69 18.74
CA ALA A 173 22.96 8.46 17.35
C ALA A 173 21.50 7.97 17.24
N ILE A 174 21.06 7.11 18.17
CA ILE A 174 19.67 6.65 18.24
C ILE A 174 18.75 7.83 18.55
N ASN A 175 19.08 8.65 19.56
CA ASN A 175 18.29 9.84 19.92
C ASN A 175 18.19 10.84 18.76
N ARG A 176 19.26 10.99 17.97
CA ARG A 176 19.23 11.82 16.76
C ARG A 176 18.33 11.22 15.66
N GLY A 177 18.38 9.91 15.46
CA GLY A 177 17.49 9.22 14.52
C GLY A 177 16.02 9.41 14.88
N LEU A 178 15.66 9.15 16.13
CA LEU A 178 14.30 9.33 16.63
C LEU A 178 13.85 10.81 16.58
N GLY A 179 14.76 11.74 16.89
CA GLY A 179 14.49 13.17 16.71
C GLY A 179 14.19 13.55 15.26
N THR A 180 14.91 12.97 14.29
CA THR A 180 14.62 13.21 12.87
C THR A 180 13.31 12.58 12.40
N GLU A 181 12.89 11.44 12.96
CA GLU A 181 11.55 10.85 12.72
C GLU A 181 10.44 11.74 13.30
N GLY A 182 10.61 12.28 14.49
CA GLY A 182 9.65 13.25 15.06
C GLY A 182 9.49 14.48 14.18
N LEU A 183 10.61 15.07 13.74
CA LEU A 183 10.61 16.20 12.80
C LEU A 183 9.97 15.84 11.45
N GLY A 184 10.26 14.64 10.92
CA GLY A 184 9.64 14.13 9.71
C GLY A 184 8.13 14.02 9.83
N THR A 185 7.63 13.54 10.97
CA THR A 185 6.19 13.44 11.26
C THR A 185 5.53 14.81 11.34
N MET A 186 6.19 15.80 11.94
CA MET A 186 5.69 17.19 11.96
C MET A 186 5.57 17.76 10.54
N LEU A 187 6.60 17.57 9.72
CA LEU A 187 6.60 18.01 8.32
C LEU A 187 5.52 17.29 7.50
N ALA A 188 5.34 15.99 7.71
CA ALA A 188 4.29 15.19 7.09
C ALA A 188 2.89 15.70 7.46
N GLY A 189 2.69 16.10 8.71
CA GLY A 189 1.47 16.76 9.19
C GLY A 189 1.20 18.10 8.49
N LEU A 190 2.22 18.95 8.33
CA LEU A 190 2.09 20.23 7.62
C LEU A 190 1.72 20.09 6.14
N TRP A 191 2.19 19.02 5.49
CA TRP A 191 1.87 18.70 4.09
C TRP A 191 0.56 17.91 3.94
N GLY A 192 -0.04 17.49 5.06
CA GLY A 192 -1.27 16.70 5.13
C GLY A 192 -1.13 15.29 4.57
N SER A 193 0.00 14.64 4.84
CA SER A 193 0.31 13.26 4.43
C SER A 193 -0.67 12.21 5.03
N GLY A 194 -1.45 12.58 6.04
CA GLY A 194 -2.34 11.67 6.79
C GLY A 194 -1.62 10.59 7.60
N ASN A 195 -0.32 10.41 7.37
CA ASN A 195 0.57 9.41 7.97
C ASN A 195 1.83 10.08 8.53
N GLY A 196 2.36 9.53 9.63
CA GLY A 196 3.65 9.92 10.21
C GLY A 196 4.84 9.25 9.52
N THR A 197 6.04 9.60 9.96
CA THR A 197 7.28 8.95 9.48
C THR A 197 7.75 7.92 10.50
N ASN A 198 8.19 6.75 10.03
CA ASN A 198 8.65 5.63 10.87
C ASN A 198 9.84 4.93 10.19
N THR A 199 10.66 4.22 10.97
CA THR A 199 11.64 3.28 10.41
C THR A 199 10.93 2.01 9.97
N PHE A 200 10.87 1.76 8.65
CA PHE A 200 10.20 0.60 8.07
C PHE A 200 11.02 -0.69 8.25
N GLY A 201 10.45 -1.69 8.93
CA GLY A 201 11.05 -3.01 9.14
C GLY A 201 11.32 -3.75 7.83
N GLU A 202 10.52 -3.52 6.78
CA GLU A 202 10.72 -4.11 5.46
C GLU A 202 12.04 -3.65 4.83
N ASN A 203 12.41 -2.38 5.02
CA ASN A 203 13.69 -1.86 4.55
C ASN A 203 14.86 -2.48 5.32
N VAL A 204 14.70 -2.69 6.63
CA VAL A 204 15.69 -3.39 7.45
C VAL A 204 15.86 -4.85 6.97
N GLY A 205 14.74 -5.55 6.73
CA GLY A 205 14.73 -6.90 6.18
C GLY A 205 15.42 -6.98 4.80
N ALA A 206 15.17 -6.00 3.93
CA ALA A 206 15.81 -5.91 2.63
C ALA A 206 17.33 -5.73 2.73
N ILE A 207 17.84 -4.95 3.70
CA ILE A 207 19.28 -4.86 4.00
C ILE A 207 19.80 -6.23 4.44
N GLY A 208 19.05 -6.95 5.27
CA GLY A 208 19.40 -8.30 5.72
C GLY A 208 19.57 -9.32 4.59
N VAL A 209 18.74 -9.21 3.54
CA VAL A 209 18.78 -10.09 2.35
C VAL A 209 19.82 -9.64 1.34
N THR A 210 19.84 -8.36 0.99
CA THR A 210 20.75 -7.81 -0.04
C THR A 210 22.19 -7.64 0.43
N LYS A 211 22.40 -7.54 1.75
CA LYS A 211 23.69 -7.20 2.38
C LYS A 211 24.24 -5.84 1.92
N VAL A 212 23.37 -4.92 1.49
CA VAL A 212 23.76 -3.57 1.05
C VAL A 212 23.33 -2.54 2.09
N GLY A 213 24.24 -2.18 3.00
CA GLY A 213 24.05 -1.14 4.02
C GLY A 213 24.45 0.27 3.59
N SER A 214 24.52 0.56 2.29
CA SER A 214 25.09 1.81 1.77
C SER A 214 24.12 2.99 1.88
N ARG A 215 24.57 4.09 2.48
CA ARG A 215 23.83 5.36 2.57
C ARG A 215 23.38 5.90 1.21
N ARG A 216 24.18 5.67 0.15
CA ARG A 216 23.86 6.15 -1.20
C ARG A 216 22.59 5.51 -1.74
N VAL A 217 22.33 4.25 -1.43
CA VAL A 217 21.12 3.54 -1.87
C VAL A 217 19.88 4.20 -1.27
N ILE A 218 19.94 4.53 0.02
CA ILE A 218 18.84 5.22 0.71
C ILE A 218 18.63 6.64 0.17
N GLN A 219 19.70 7.37 -0.14
CA GLN A 219 19.62 8.70 -0.75
C GLN A 219 18.94 8.67 -2.14
N TRP A 220 19.31 7.71 -2.99
CA TRP A 220 18.66 7.51 -4.29
C TRP A 220 17.20 7.08 -4.13
N ALA A 221 16.91 6.18 -3.19
CA ALA A 221 15.53 5.78 -2.89
C ALA A 221 14.68 6.98 -2.44
N ALA A 222 15.20 7.84 -1.56
CA ALA A 222 14.52 9.05 -1.12
C ALA A 222 14.26 10.03 -2.28
N ALA A 223 15.23 10.24 -3.17
CA ALA A 223 15.05 11.08 -4.35
C ALA A 223 13.97 10.51 -5.31
N LEU A 224 13.95 9.19 -5.50
CA LEU A 224 12.92 8.52 -6.29
C LEU A 224 11.54 8.65 -5.66
N MET A 225 11.42 8.51 -4.33
CA MET A 225 10.15 8.68 -3.61
C MET A 225 9.62 10.11 -3.74
N VAL A 226 10.48 11.12 -3.64
CA VAL A 226 10.10 12.53 -3.88
C VAL A 226 9.62 12.72 -5.32
N LEU A 227 10.34 12.17 -6.30
CA LEU A 227 9.93 12.24 -7.71
C LEU A 227 8.57 11.57 -7.92
N GLN A 228 8.36 10.38 -7.35
CA GLN A 228 7.09 9.66 -7.44
C GLN A 228 5.94 10.45 -6.80
N GLY A 229 6.19 11.16 -5.69
CA GLY A 229 5.20 12.02 -5.05
C GLY A 229 4.77 13.23 -5.91
N VAL A 230 5.63 13.68 -6.83
CA VAL A 230 5.31 14.77 -7.76
C VAL A 230 4.54 14.26 -8.99
N VAL A 231 4.70 12.99 -9.36
CA VAL A 231 4.01 12.40 -10.53
C VAL A 231 2.60 11.97 -10.14
N GLY A 232 1.61 12.80 -10.46
CA GLY A 232 0.21 12.58 -10.06
C GLY A 232 -0.41 11.30 -10.64
N LYS A 233 0.01 10.90 -11.84
CA LYS A 233 -0.44 9.63 -12.47
C LYS A 233 0.01 8.40 -11.68
N LEU A 234 1.20 8.41 -11.07
CA LEU A 234 1.65 7.30 -10.22
C LEU A 234 0.77 7.18 -8.98
N GLY A 235 0.41 8.31 -8.37
CA GLY A 235 -0.59 8.34 -7.29
C GLY A 235 -1.95 7.79 -7.73
N ALA A 236 -2.42 8.14 -8.92
CA ALA A 236 -3.68 7.63 -9.47
C ALA A 236 -3.68 6.10 -9.64
N VAL A 237 -2.55 5.51 -10.07
CA VAL A 237 -2.40 4.04 -10.17
C VAL A 237 -2.62 3.35 -8.83
N PHE A 238 -2.16 3.93 -7.72
CA PHE A 238 -2.40 3.36 -6.39
C PHE A 238 -3.87 3.47 -5.95
N ILE A 239 -4.59 4.51 -6.38
CA ILE A 239 -6.00 4.73 -6.03
C ILE A 239 -6.94 3.75 -6.74
N ILE A 240 -6.57 3.30 -7.95
CA ILE A 240 -7.37 2.35 -8.72
C ILE A 240 -7.25 0.90 -8.21
N ILE A 241 -6.31 0.62 -7.30
CA ILE A 241 -6.18 -0.72 -6.73
C ILE A 241 -7.52 -1.10 -6.07
N PRO A 242 -8.11 -2.25 -6.44
CA PRO A 242 -9.37 -2.71 -5.88
C PRO A 242 -9.31 -2.84 -4.35
N GLN A 243 -10.35 -2.35 -3.67
CA GLN A 243 -10.45 -2.39 -2.21
C GLN A 243 -10.33 -3.80 -1.61
N PRO A 244 -10.87 -4.87 -2.21
CA PRO A 244 -10.72 -6.22 -1.67
C PRO A 244 -9.26 -6.69 -1.59
N ILE A 245 -8.41 -6.27 -2.53
CA ILE A 245 -6.97 -6.59 -2.50
C ILE A 245 -6.33 -5.88 -1.32
N VAL A 246 -6.59 -4.58 -1.18
CA VAL A 246 -6.07 -3.76 -0.08
C VAL A 246 -6.51 -4.32 1.29
N GLY A 247 -7.77 -4.76 1.42
CA GLY A 247 -8.27 -5.42 2.63
C GLY A 247 -7.51 -6.70 2.97
N GLY A 248 -7.29 -7.58 1.98
CA GLY A 248 -6.52 -8.82 2.19
C GLY A 248 -5.07 -8.56 2.61
N LEU A 249 -4.45 -7.53 2.06
CA LEU A 249 -3.10 -7.11 2.46
C LEU A 249 -3.05 -6.62 3.90
N PHE A 250 -3.99 -5.76 4.31
CA PHE A 250 -4.05 -5.27 5.69
C PHE A 250 -4.23 -6.42 6.68
N CYS A 251 -5.06 -7.42 6.39
CA CYS A 251 -5.20 -8.60 7.25
C CYS A 251 -3.86 -9.31 7.49
N VAL A 252 -3.06 -9.51 6.43
CA VAL A 252 -1.75 -10.17 6.57
C VAL A 252 -0.74 -9.26 7.27
N MET A 253 -0.68 -7.98 6.89
CA MET A 253 0.26 -7.02 7.50
C MET A 253 0.00 -6.86 9.00
N PHE A 254 -1.25 -6.68 9.44
CA PHE A 254 -1.58 -6.62 10.86
C PHE A 254 -1.29 -7.94 11.58
N GLY A 255 -1.52 -9.08 10.93
CA GLY A 255 -1.16 -10.39 11.46
C GLY A 255 0.35 -10.57 11.67
N MET A 256 1.16 -10.15 10.70
CA MET A 256 2.63 -10.16 10.83
C MET A 256 3.11 -9.21 11.93
N ILE A 257 2.53 -8.01 12.02
CA ILE A 257 2.88 -7.04 13.07
C ILE A 257 2.52 -7.58 14.45
N SER A 258 1.38 -8.24 14.59
CA SER A 258 0.93 -8.84 15.86
C SER A 258 1.73 -10.07 16.28
N ALA A 259 2.48 -10.67 15.36
CA ALA A 259 3.34 -11.81 15.64
C ALA A 259 4.74 -11.42 16.14
N PHE A 260 5.14 -10.14 15.99
CA PHE A 260 6.35 -9.59 16.61
C PHE A 260 6.14 -9.35 18.11
#